data_AF-S6V6V7-F1
#
_entry.id   AF-S6V6V7-F1
#
_cell.length_a   1.000
_cell.length_b   1.000
_cell.length_c   1.000
_cell.angle_alpha   90.00
_cell.angle_beta   90.00
_cell.angle_gamma   90.00
#
_symmetry.space_group_name_H-M   'P 1'
#
loop_
_entity.id
_entity.type
_entity.pdbx_description
1 polymer ?
#
loop_
_entity_poly.entity_id
_entity_poly.type
_entity_poly.pdbx_seq_one_letter_code
_entity_poly.pdbx_strand_id
1 'polypeptide(L)' 'DRHLFQNLGATDMIPGQYQIQPGDIELNAGRRTHSLTVANSGDRPIQVGSHFHFFETNDALTFDRA' A
#
# COMPACT_ATOMS: atom_id res chain seq x y z
N ASP A 1 21.57 2.96 -11.63
CA ASP A 1 22.05 4.22 -12.20
C ASP A 1 21.95 5.42 -11.23
N ARG A 2 22.39 5.25 -9.96
CA ARG A 2 22.38 6.32 -8.93
C ARG A 2 23.74 7.03 -8.79
N HIS A 3 24.75 6.57 -9.52
CA HIS A 3 26.11 7.12 -9.49
C HIS A 3 26.30 8.31 -10.44
N LEU A 4 25.37 8.55 -11.38
CA LEU A 4 25.46 9.67 -12.34
C LEU A 4 25.11 11.05 -11.74
N PHE A 5 24.39 11.10 -10.61
CA PHE A 5 23.95 12.38 -10.01
C PHE A 5 24.92 12.95 -8.96
N GLN A 6 26.04 12.27 -8.67
CA GLN A 6 26.94 12.69 -7.58
C GLN A 6 28.02 13.70 -8.01
N ASN A 7 28.11 14.04 -9.30
CA ASN A 7 29.22 14.84 -9.85
C ASN A 7 28.81 16.09 -10.65
N LEU A 8 27.64 16.68 -10.39
CA LEU A 8 27.29 17.99 -10.95
C LEU A 8 27.64 19.10 -9.94
N GLY A 9 28.58 19.96 -10.31
CA GLY A 9 29.00 21.11 -9.52
C GLY A 9 27.82 21.99 -9.12
N ALA A 10 27.86 22.46 -7.88
CA ALA A 10 26.82 23.18 -7.14
C ALA A 10 25.92 24.10 -7.98
N THR A 11 24.68 23.67 -8.15
CA THR A 11 23.55 24.36 -7.50
C THR A 11 22.83 23.29 -6.66
N ASP A 12 22.51 23.59 -5.41
CA ASP A 12 21.92 22.70 -4.38
C ASP A 12 20.49 22.19 -4.70
N MET A 13 20.15 21.97 -5.97
CA MET A 13 18.80 21.70 -6.41
C MET A 13 18.78 20.56 -7.43
N ILE A 14 18.10 19.47 -7.08
CA ILE A 14 17.85 18.32 -7.96
C ILE A 14 16.43 18.47 -8.54
N PRO A 15 16.28 18.68 -9.86
CA PRO A 15 14.97 18.77 -10.49
C PRO A 15 14.11 17.52 -10.23
N GLY A 16 12.87 17.72 -9.77
CA GLY A 16 11.96 16.63 -9.43
C GLY A 16 12.22 15.95 -8.09
N GLN A 17 13.16 16.46 -7.29
CA GLN A 17 13.38 15.94 -5.94
C GLN A 17 12.23 16.33 -5.01
N TYR A 18 11.73 15.34 -4.28
CA TYR A 18 10.89 15.57 -3.11
C TYR A 18 11.75 15.78 -1.86
N GLN A 19 11.45 16.82 -1.09
CA GLN A 19 11.98 17.03 0.25
C GLN A 19 10.97 16.48 1.27
N ILE A 20 11.04 15.18 1.53
CA ILE A 20 10.08 14.49 2.41
C ILE A 20 10.49 14.70 3.87
N GLN A 21 9.55 15.16 4.69
CA GLN A 21 9.76 15.27 6.13
C GLN A 21 9.86 13.87 6.76
N PRO A 22 10.67 13.69 7.82
CA PRO A 22 10.70 12.44 8.55
C PRO A 22 9.36 12.22 9.29
N GLY A 23 8.96 10.96 9.41
CA GLY A 23 7.74 10.55 10.11
C GLY A 23 6.83 9.67 9.25
N ASP A 24 5.74 9.20 9.86
CA ASP A 24 4.72 8.38 9.22
C ASP A 24 3.42 9.16 9.04
N ILE A 25 2.68 8.83 7.98
CA ILE A 25 1.32 9.34 7.77
C ILE A 25 0.35 8.24 8.20
N GLU A 26 -0.42 8.51 9.26
CA GLU A 26 -1.50 7.61 9.67
C GLU A 26 -2.59 7.57 8.59
N LEU A 27 -2.84 6.38 8.03
CA LEU A 27 -3.90 6.17 7.06
C LEU A 27 -5.21 5.78 7.77
N ASN A 28 -6.34 6.29 7.26
CA ASN A 28 -7.67 5.96 7.77
C ASN A 28 -7.89 6.29 9.27
N ALA A 29 -7.20 7.33 9.77
CA ALA A 29 -7.28 7.76 11.17
C ALA A 29 -8.73 7.90 11.66
N GLY A 30 -8.97 7.44 12.89
CA GLY A 30 -10.29 7.49 13.54
C GLY A 30 -11.34 6.51 13.02
N ARG A 31 -11.03 5.68 12.02
CA ARG A 31 -11.95 4.63 11.56
C ARG A 31 -11.80 3.37 12.41
N ARG A 32 -12.92 2.71 12.70
CA ARG A 32 -12.90 1.39 13.34
C ARG A 32 -12.24 0.38 12.41
N THR A 33 -11.31 -0.40 12.94
CA THR A 33 -10.63 -1.48 12.23
C THR A 33 -11.13 -2.83 12.73
N HIS A 34 -11.02 -3.84 11.87
CA HIS A 34 -11.31 -5.21 12.21
C HIS A 34 -10.22 -6.10 11.62
N SER A 35 -9.73 -7.07 12.39
CA SER A 35 -8.72 -8.03 11.96
C SER A 35 -9.39 -9.36 11.67
N LEU A 36 -9.18 -9.88 10.46
CA LEU A 36 -9.80 -11.10 9.96
C LEU A 36 -8.71 -12.05 9.46
N THR A 37 -8.84 -13.34 9.76
CA THR A 37 -8.07 -14.39 9.09
C THR A 37 -8.81 -14.80 7.82
N VAL A 38 -8.10 -14.79 6.70
CA VAL A 38 -8.67 -15.10 5.37
C VAL A 38 -7.82 -16.19 4.73
N ALA A 39 -8.46 -17.24 4.21
CA ALA A 39 -7.81 -18.31 3.47
C ALA A 39 -8.32 -18.36 2.03
N ASN A 40 -7.41 -18.43 1.05
CA ASN A 40 -7.77 -18.70 -0.33
C ASN A 40 -7.84 -20.22 -0.56
N SER A 41 -9.03 -20.76 -0.81
CA SER A 41 -9.24 -22.18 -1.14
C SER A 41 -9.29 -22.45 -2.65
N GLY A 42 -9.12 -21.42 -3.48
CA GLY A 42 -9.10 -21.52 -4.93
C GLY A 42 -7.75 -21.99 -5.50
N ASP A 43 -7.74 -22.29 -6.79
CA ASP A 43 -6.58 -22.73 -7.56
C ASP A 43 -5.77 -21.59 -8.20
N ARG A 44 -6.27 -20.35 -8.07
CA ARG A 44 -5.70 -19.13 -8.66
C ARG A 44 -5.44 -18.07 -7.59
N PRO A 45 -4.42 -17.22 -7.78
CA PRO A 45 -4.19 -16.07 -6.90
C PRO A 45 -5.35 -15.08 -6.97
N ILE A 46 -5.67 -14.46 -5.83
CA ILE A 46 -6.74 -13.46 -5.70
C ILE A 46 -6.13 -12.20 -5.06
N GLN A 47 -6.47 -11.04 -5.62
CA GLN A 47 -6.11 -9.73 -5.08
C GLN A 47 -7.39 -8.92 -4.86
N VAL A 48 -7.48 -8.24 -3.71
CA VAL A 48 -8.62 -7.39 -3.35
C VAL A 48 -8.14 -5.95 -3.24
N GLY A 49 -8.86 -5.01 -3.86
CA GLY A 49 -8.55 -3.58 -3.81
C GLY A 49 -8.96 -2.93 -2.49
N SER A 50 -8.30 -1.84 -2.11
CA SER A 50 -8.51 -1.15 -0.83
C SER A 50 -9.93 -0.61 -0.60
N HIS A 51 -10.69 -0.36 -1.67
CA HIS A 51 -12.05 0.19 -1.62
C HIS A 51 -13.12 -0.77 -2.14
N PHE A 52 -12.77 -2.05 -2.27
CA PHE A 52 -13.75 -3.08 -2.60
C PHE A 52 -14.54 -3.45 -1.33
N HIS A 53 -15.84 -3.69 -1.45
CA HIS A 53 -16.66 -4.10 -0.32
C HIS A 53 -16.26 -5.52 0.10
N PHE A 54 -15.51 -5.66 1.20
CA PHE A 54 -14.79 -6.91 1.51
C PHE A 54 -15.70 -8.14 1.62
N PHE A 55 -16.96 -7.93 2.03
CA PHE A 55 -18.00 -8.97 2.08
C PHE A 55 -18.26 -9.64 0.72
N GLU A 56 -18.21 -8.88 -0.37
CA GLU A 56 -18.54 -9.31 -1.74
C GLU A 56 -17.32 -9.89 -2.47
N THR A 57 -16.22 -10.14 -1.75
CA THR A 57 -15.00 -10.67 -2.37
C THR A 57 -15.23 -12.09 -2.84
N ASN A 58 -14.42 -12.51 -3.82
CA ASN A 58 -14.50 -13.82 -4.46
C ASN A 58 -14.81 -14.96 -3.46
N ASP A 59 -15.79 -15.80 -3.80
CA ASP A 59 -16.29 -16.89 -2.95
C ASP A 59 -15.22 -17.92 -2.53
N ALA A 60 -14.11 -18.02 -3.27
CA ALA A 60 -12.96 -18.84 -2.90
C ALA A 60 -12.17 -18.30 -1.68
N LEU A 61 -12.42 -17.06 -1.25
CA LEU A 61 -11.91 -16.54 0.01
C LEU A 61 -12.82 -16.98 1.16
N THR A 62 -12.27 -17.80 2.05
CA THR A 62 -12.93 -18.30 3.25
C THR A 62 -12.57 -17.42 4.45
N PHE A 63 -13.58 -16.78 5.04
CA PHE A 63 -13.51 -15.95 6.25
C PHE A 63 -14.93 -15.77 6.81
N ASP A 64 -15.05 -15.20 8.01
CA ASP A 64 -16.37 -14.86 8.57
C ASP A 64 -16.93 -13.61 7.87
N ARG A 65 -18.09 -13.77 7.23
CA ARG A 65 -18.79 -12.70 6.51
C ARG A 65 -19.85 -12.00 7.38
N ALA A 66 -20.16 -12.49 8.58
CA ALA A 66 -21.23 -11.98 9.43
C ALA A 66 -20.88 -10.69 10.19
#